data_AF-A0A965L3H7-F1
#
_entry.id   AF-A0A965L3H7-F1
#
_cell.length_a   1.000
_cell.length_b   1.000
_cell.length_c   1.000
_cell.angle_alpha   90.00
_cell.angle_beta   90.00
_cell.angle_gamma   90.00
#
_symmetry.space_group_name_H-M   'P 1'
#
loop_
_entity.id
_entity.type
_entity.pdbx_description
1 polymer ?
#
loop_
_entity_poly.entity_id
_entity_poly.type
_entity_poly.pdbx_seq_one_letter_code
_entity_poly.pdbx_strand_id
1 'polypeptide(L)'
;MKYLGILWISLVMFACSKGKEAVNPVAVVVPPPTAASLTLPTNNTVCYEGTNSSSLTSDVSFSWATAKDTDVYDLVITNLNTLTNTTKSVNSENKATVTLSKGTPYRWQVISKSNKSKETASSEVWKFYLAGDGASTIAPFPALIIAPVSGASVTPNAGKVNLIWSGADADSKVLSYEIYMDTDQAKVLNRQVAPNVTSSSNLWVTVKSGTVYYWSVKTSDGILSSYTIPYSFRVN
;
A
#
# COMPACT_ATOMS: atom_id res chain seq x y z
N MET A 1 82.35 -37.95 -50.89
CA MET A 1 82.92 -36.58 -50.85
C MET A 1 81.92 -35.73 -50.07
N LYS A 2 82.18 -35.45 -48.79
CA LYS A 2 82.80 -34.21 -48.27
C LYS A 2 82.01 -32.94 -48.63
N TYR A 3 81.24 -32.50 -47.62
CA TYR A 3 80.85 -31.14 -47.19
C TYR A 3 80.25 -30.14 -48.19
N LEU A 4 79.08 -29.58 -47.84
CA LEU A 4 78.98 -28.14 -47.56
C LEU A 4 77.77 -27.85 -46.65
N GLY A 5 78.06 -27.36 -45.44
CA GLY A 5 77.03 -26.95 -44.48
C GLY A 5 76.47 -25.57 -44.80
N ILE A 6 75.15 -25.42 -44.69
CA ILE A 6 74.48 -24.13 -44.63
C ILE A 6 73.77 -24.06 -43.27
N LEU A 7 74.28 -23.14 -42.46
CA LEU A 7 73.80 -22.77 -41.14
C LEU A 7 72.53 -21.92 -41.30
N TRP A 8 71.36 -22.46 -40.96
CA TRP A 8 70.10 -21.70 -40.94
C TRP A 8 69.72 -21.42 -39.49
N ILE A 9 70.06 -20.22 -39.02
CA ILE A 9 69.69 -19.69 -37.71
C ILE A 9 68.20 -19.32 -37.77
N SER A 10 67.34 -20.13 -37.15
CA SER A 10 65.92 -19.80 -36.97
C SER A 10 65.79 -18.80 -35.82
N LEU A 11 65.54 -17.54 -36.15
CA LEU A 11 65.22 -16.46 -35.21
C LEU A 11 63.81 -16.72 -34.63
N VAL A 12 63.73 -17.26 -33.41
CA VAL A 12 62.48 -17.45 -32.68
C VAL A 12 62.04 -16.09 -32.12
N MET A 13 61.07 -15.47 -32.80
CA MET A 13 60.42 -14.24 -32.32
C MET A 13 59.46 -14.60 -31.17
N PHE A 14 59.84 -14.26 -29.94
CA PHE A 14 58.92 -14.25 -28.80
C PHE A 14 57.89 -13.12 -28.99
N ALA A 15 56.73 -13.46 -29.52
CA ALA A 15 55.57 -12.56 -29.52
C ALA A 15 54.97 -12.54 -28.11
N CYS A 16 55.38 -11.56 -27.30
CA CYS A 16 54.74 -11.25 -26.03
C CYS A 16 53.43 -10.50 -26.32
N SER A 17 52.33 -11.24 -26.49
CA SER A 17 50.99 -10.65 -26.52
C SER A 17 50.70 -10.09 -25.13
N LYS A 18 50.62 -8.75 -25.01
CA LYS A 18 50.10 -8.09 -23.82
C LYS A 18 48.65 -8.54 -23.65
N GLY A 19 48.42 -9.50 -22.75
CA GLY A 19 47.10 -9.86 -22.28
C GLY A 19 46.43 -8.59 -21.76
N LYS A 20 45.43 -8.10 -22.49
CA LYS A 20 44.50 -7.13 -21.95
C LYS A 20 43.67 -7.89 -20.94
N GLU A 21 43.98 -7.72 -19.66
CA GLU A 21 43.04 -8.09 -18.61
C GLU A 21 41.73 -7.35 -18.91
N ALA A 22 40.70 -8.13 -19.23
CA ALA A 22 39.35 -7.60 -19.29
C ALA A 22 38.96 -7.21 -17.87
N VAL A 23 39.13 -5.93 -17.55
CA VAL A 23 38.48 -5.34 -16.37
C VAL A 23 36.99 -5.45 -16.63
N ASN A 24 36.36 -6.49 -16.09
CA ASN A 24 34.91 -6.57 -16.04
C ASN A 24 34.45 -5.33 -15.26
N PRO A 25 33.66 -4.42 -15.85
CA PRO A 25 33.16 -3.26 -15.11
C PRO A 25 32.36 -3.81 -13.92
N VAL A 26 32.76 -3.42 -12.71
CA VAL A 26 31.98 -3.70 -11.51
C VAL A 26 30.60 -3.10 -11.75
N ALA A 27 29.57 -3.95 -11.78
CA ALA A 27 28.20 -3.48 -11.93
C ALA A 27 27.92 -2.50 -10.78
N VAL A 28 27.65 -1.24 -11.11
CA VAL A 28 27.26 -0.25 -10.12
C VAL A 28 25.90 -0.68 -9.58
N VAL A 29 25.88 -1.23 -8.37
CA VAL A 29 24.64 -1.62 -7.69
C VAL A 29 23.91 -0.34 -7.32
N VAL A 30 22.81 -0.05 -8.00
CA VAL A 30 21.92 1.06 -7.66
C VAL A 30 21.02 0.62 -6.51
N PRO A 31 21.10 1.26 -5.33
CA PRO A 31 20.20 0.93 -4.22
C PRO A 31 18.75 1.28 -4.57
N PRO A 32 17.76 0.46 -4.15
CA PRO A 32 16.35 0.78 -4.33
C PRO A 32 15.93 1.91 -3.37
N PRO A 33 14.88 2.68 -3.71
CA PRO A 33 14.28 3.65 -2.80
C PRO A 33 13.84 3.04 -1.48
N THR A 34 13.84 3.82 -0.40
CA THR A 34 13.24 3.42 0.88
C THR A 34 11.82 3.96 1.05
N ALA A 35 11.02 3.33 1.92
CA ALA A 35 9.70 3.83 2.27
C ALA A 35 9.79 5.19 2.99
N ALA A 36 8.94 6.14 2.62
CA ALA A 36 8.82 7.41 3.32
C ALA A 36 8.07 7.25 4.66
N SER A 37 8.45 8.03 5.67
CA SER A 37 7.72 8.10 6.95
C SER A 37 6.75 9.27 6.92
N LEU A 38 5.46 9.01 7.09
CA LEU A 38 4.42 10.03 6.99
C LEU A 38 4.42 10.97 8.20
N THR A 39 4.02 12.23 8.01
CA THR A 39 3.94 13.22 9.11
C THR A 39 2.58 13.92 9.17
N LEU A 40 2.08 14.51 8.09
CA LEU A 40 0.76 15.14 8.04
C LEU A 40 0.02 14.79 6.75
N PRO A 41 -1.32 14.66 6.78
CA PRO A 41 -2.20 14.68 7.97
C PRO A 41 -1.99 13.46 8.89
N THR A 42 -2.14 13.65 10.20
CA THR A 42 -1.88 12.60 11.21
C THR A 42 -2.79 11.39 11.04
N ASN A 43 -2.24 10.19 11.32
CA ASN A 43 -2.98 8.95 11.20
C ASN A 43 -4.16 8.83 12.18
N ASN A 44 -5.31 8.42 11.67
CA ASN A 44 -6.56 8.17 12.38
C ASN A 44 -7.06 9.37 13.20
N THR A 45 -6.88 10.59 12.71
CA THR A 45 -7.39 11.81 13.37
C THR A 45 -8.34 12.60 12.48
N VAL A 46 -9.04 13.54 13.10
CA VAL A 46 -9.74 14.61 12.40
C VAL A 46 -8.71 15.64 11.93
N CYS A 47 -8.79 16.04 10.67
CA CYS A 47 -8.06 17.15 10.10
C CYS A 47 -8.99 18.37 10.07
N TYR A 48 -8.79 19.29 11.02
CA TYR A 48 -9.44 20.61 11.01
C TYR A 48 -8.68 21.63 10.18
N GLU A 49 -7.42 21.32 9.86
CA GLU A 49 -6.54 22.20 9.12
C GLU A 49 -6.89 22.17 7.63
N GLY A 50 -6.94 23.36 7.05
CA GLY A 50 -7.00 23.55 5.63
C GLY A 50 -6.98 25.02 5.26
N THR A 51 -6.48 25.32 4.07
CA THR A 51 -6.43 26.68 3.52
C THR A 51 -7.37 26.80 2.33
N ASN A 52 -7.65 28.03 1.90
CA ASN A 52 -8.51 28.32 0.73
C ASN A 52 -9.84 27.56 0.76
N SER A 53 -10.42 27.42 1.94
CA SER A 53 -11.61 26.58 2.15
C SER A 53 -12.87 27.24 1.60
N SER A 54 -13.70 26.43 0.96
CA SER A 54 -15.10 26.74 0.64
C SER A 54 -16.04 26.00 1.61
N SER A 55 -17.35 26.06 1.36
CA SER A 55 -18.33 25.22 2.06
C SER A 55 -18.21 23.73 1.72
N LEU A 56 -17.62 23.37 0.57
CA LEU A 56 -17.55 21.98 0.09
C LEU A 56 -16.14 21.41 0.06
N THR A 57 -15.12 22.25 -0.04
CA THR A 57 -13.73 21.82 -0.25
C THR A 57 -12.75 22.58 0.63
N SER A 58 -11.58 21.98 0.83
CA SER A 58 -10.45 22.64 1.48
C SER A 58 -9.12 22.12 0.95
N ASP A 59 -8.11 22.98 0.90
CA ASP A 59 -6.75 22.55 0.60
C ASP A 59 -6.15 21.88 1.83
N VAL A 60 -5.67 20.65 1.66
CA VAL A 60 -5.02 19.86 2.70
C VAL A 60 -3.54 19.75 2.39
N SER A 61 -2.69 20.04 3.38
CA SER A 61 -1.24 19.88 3.28
C SER A 61 -0.82 18.49 3.71
N PHE A 62 -0.08 17.83 2.83
CA PHE A 62 0.55 16.54 3.04
C PHE A 62 2.04 16.73 3.22
N SER A 63 2.65 16.00 4.15
CA SER A 63 4.09 15.98 4.35
C SER A 63 4.57 14.62 4.86
N TRP A 64 5.83 14.32 4.57
CA TRP A 64 6.52 13.11 4.98
C TRP A 64 8.01 13.39 5.17
N ALA A 65 8.76 12.46 5.78
CA ALA A 65 10.21 12.50 5.86
C ALA A 65 10.85 12.08 4.53
N THR A 66 11.97 12.70 4.17
CA THR A 66 12.74 12.33 2.98
C THR A 66 13.22 10.88 3.06
N ALA A 67 12.82 10.07 2.09
CA ALA A 67 13.32 8.73 1.87
C ALA A 67 14.71 8.74 1.20
N LYS A 68 15.52 7.72 1.50
CA LYS A 68 16.81 7.49 0.83
C LYS A 68 16.58 7.00 -0.59
N ASP A 69 17.57 7.28 -1.44
CA ASP A 69 17.61 6.79 -2.83
C ASP A 69 16.32 7.09 -3.60
N THR A 70 15.76 8.29 -3.39
CA THR A 70 14.47 8.71 -3.93
C THR A 70 14.59 10.07 -4.62
N ASP A 71 14.08 10.14 -5.85
CA ASP A 71 14.08 11.35 -6.67
C ASP A 71 12.66 11.97 -6.77
N VAL A 72 11.65 11.10 -6.80
CA VAL A 72 10.24 11.46 -7.02
C VAL A 72 9.35 10.72 -6.02
N TYR A 73 8.32 11.40 -5.54
CA TYR A 73 7.26 10.79 -4.73
C TYR A 73 5.93 10.85 -5.48
N ASP A 74 5.20 9.74 -5.49
CA ASP A 74 3.77 9.77 -5.79
C ASP A 74 2.98 9.80 -4.47
N LEU A 75 2.31 10.93 -4.20
CA LEU A 75 1.30 11.01 -3.17
C LEU A 75 0.00 10.42 -3.72
N VAL A 76 -0.48 9.34 -3.11
CA VAL A 76 -1.73 8.67 -3.47
C VAL A 76 -2.74 8.89 -2.36
N ILE A 77 -3.86 9.52 -2.71
CA ILE A 77 -4.98 9.81 -1.80
C ILE A 77 -6.22 9.08 -2.31
N THR A 78 -6.89 8.32 -1.45
CA THR A 78 -8.15 7.65 -1.78
C THR A 78 -9.28 8.26 -0.94
N ASN A 79 -10.34 8.71 -1.60
CA ASN A 79 -11.61 9.00 -0.93
C ASN A 79 -12.25 7.69 -0.48
N LEU A 80 -12.50 7.51 0.82
CA LEU A 80 -13.01 6.23 1.35
C LEU A 80 -14.52 6.05 1.17
N ASN A 81 -15.26 7.11 0.82
CA ASN A 81 -16.68 7.01 0.49
C ASN A 81 -16.90 6.52 -0.95
N THR A 82 -16.10 7.04 -1.90
CA THR A 82 -16.26 6.77 -3.33
C THR A 82 -15.23 5.80 -3.89
N LEU A 83 -14.18 5.50 -3.13
CA LEU A 83 -13.02 4.71 -3.53
C LEU A 83 -12.23 5.29 -4.73
N THR A 84 -12.41 6.58 -5.01
CA THR A 84 -11.67 7.26 -6.08
C THR A 84 -10.28 7.65 -5.61
N ASN A 85 -9.27 7.37 -6.44
CA ASN A 85 -7.88 7.75 -6.19
C ASN A 85 -7.53 9.08 -6.87
N THR A 86 -6.76 9.89 -6.18
CA THR A 86 -6.04 11.04 -6.70
C THR A 86 -4.56 10.81 -6.48
N THR A 87 -3.77 10.87 -7.55
CA THR A 87 -2.32 10.74 -7.48
C THR A 87 -1.68 12.07 -7.87
N LYS A 88 -0.73 12.54 -7.07
CA LYS A 88 0.07 13.73 -7.34
C LYS A 88 1.55 13.38 -7.22
N SER A 89 2.29 13.51 -8.31
CA SER A 89 3.75 13.33 -8.30
C SER A 89 4.43 14.64 -7.90
N VAL A 90 5.42 14.55 -7.02
CA VAL A 90 6.25 15.68 -6.59
C VAL A 90 7.73 15.32 -6.68
N ASN A 91 8.54 16.26 -7.21
CA ASN A 91 9.96 16.05 -7.46
C ASN A 91 10.77 16.58 -6.28
N SER A 92 11.44 15.69 -5.54
CA SER A 92 12.35 16.02 -4.42
C SER A 92 11.78 16.88 -3.29
N GLU A 93 10.52 17.32 -3.36
CA GLU A 93 9.76 17.91 -2.27
C GLU A 93 9.08 16.80 -1.45
N ASN A 94 9.18 16.91 -0.13
CA ASN A 94 8.59 15.98 0.82
C ASN A 94 7.22 16.47 1.34
N LYS A 95 6.53 17.28 0.52
CA LYS A 95 5.23 17.87 0.83
C LYS A 95 4.42 18.12 -0.43
N ALA A 96 3.10 18.19 -0.29
CA ALA A 96 2.19 18.58 -1.35
C ALA A 96 0.90 19.13 -0.77
N THR A 97 0.24 20.07 -1.48
CA THR A 97 -1.11 20.51 -1.14
C THR A 97 -2.10 19.98 -2.17
N VAL A 98 -3.25 19.47 -1.70
CA VAL A 98 -4.33 18.92 -2.55
C VAL A 98 -5.68 19.41 -2.05
N THR A 99 -6.52 19.93 -2.95
CA THR A 99 -7.90 20.30 -2.65
C THR A 99 -8.77 19.04 -2.52
N LEU A 100 -9.39 18.86 -1.36
CA LEU A 100 -10.22 17.72 -1.03
C LEU A 100 -11.62 18.15 -0.59
N SER A 101 -12.59 17.24 -0.71
CA SER A 101 -13.96 17.45 -0.25
C SER A 101 -14.03 17.37 1.28
N LYS A 102 -14.65 18.36 1.90
CA LYS A 102 -14.92 18.37 3.34
C LYS A 102 -15.88 17.24 3.74
N GLY A 103 -15.93 16.94 5.04
CA GLY A 103 -16.83 15.93 5.61
C GLY A 103 -16.54 14.50 5.15
N THR A 104 -15.31 14.24 4.70
CA THR A 104 -14.96 13.01 3.97
C THR A 104 -13.79 12.28 4.63
N PRO A 105 -13.89 10.96 4.85
CA PRO A 105 -12.77 10.13 5.25
C PRO A 105 -11.85 9.84 4.06
N TYR A 106 -10.55 10.01 4.27
CA TYR A 106 -9.51 9.72 3.29
C TYR A 106 -8.51 8.71 3.86
N ARG A 107 -7.88 7.96 2.95
CA ARG A 107 -6.59 7.32 3.23
C ARG A 107 -5.55 7.85 2.28
N TRP A 108 -4.29 7.81 2.68
CA TRP A 108 -3.20 8.26 1.85
C TRP A 108 -1.92 7.47 2.15
N GLN A 109 -1.04 7.44 1.14
CA GLN A 109 0.29 6.87 1.22
C GLN A 109 1.21 7.58 0.24
N VAL A 110 2.51 7.38 0.41
CA VAL A 110 3.54 7.90 -0.48
C VAL A 110 4.30 6.73 -1.08
N ILE A 111 4.49 6.75 -2.41
CA ILE A 111 5.31 5.79 -3.13
C ILE A 111 6.61 6.49 -3.54
N SER A 112 7.73 6.06 -2.97
CA SER A 112 9.08 6.54 -3.29
C SER A 112 9.59 5.92 -4.58
N LYS A 113 10.13 6.73 -5.49
CA LYS A 113 10.70 6.31 -6.77
C LYS A 113 12.08 6.91 -7.00
N SER A 114 12.95 6.16 -7.67
CA SER A 114 14.22 6.68 -8.21
C SER A 114 14.20 6.68 -9.73
N ASN A 115 14.88 7.65 -10.33
CA ASN A 115 15.16 7.66 -11.77
C ASN A 115 16.26 6.66 -12.15
N LYS A 116 16.93 6.05 -11.17
CA LYS A 116 18.05 5.11 -11.36
C LYS A 116 17.66 3.65 -11.15
N SER A 117 16.47 3.38 -10.61
CA SER A 117 15.95 2.04 -10.31
C SER A 117 14.50 1.90 -10.78
N LYS A 118 14.07 0.67 -11.09
CA LYS A 118 12.65 0.36 -11.37
C LYS A 118 11.87 -0.01 -10.11
N GLU A 119 12.59 -0.25 -9.01
CA GLU A 119 11.98 -0.59 -7.72
C GLU A 119 11.31 0.64 -7.11
N THR A 120 10.28 0.39 -6.31
CA THR A 120 9.56 1.42 -5.56
C THR A 120 9.37 0.97 -4.12
N ALA A 121 9.18 1.93 -3.23
CA ALA A 121 8.89 1.63 -1.83
C ALA A 121 7.69 2.45 -1.36
N SER A 122 6.68 1.76 -0.82
CA SER A 122 5.47 2.38 -0.28
C SER A 122 5.63 2.65 1.21
N SER A 123 5.13 3.80 1.66
CA SER A 123 4.93 4.10 3.07
C SER A 123 3.86 3.20 3.70
N GLU A 124 3.64 3.37 5.01
CA GLU A 124 2.38 2.96 5.62
C GLU A 124 1.17 3.65 4.97
N VAL A 125 -0.01 3.08 5.18
CA VAL A 125 -1.28 3.69 4.79
C VAL A 125 -1.88 4.40 5.99
N TRP A 126 -1.96 5.72 5.94
CA TRP A 126 -2.60 6.52 6.97
C TRP A 126 -4.02 6.93 6.58
N LYS A 127 -4.89 7.12 7.57
CA LYS A 127 -6.26 7.61 7.38
C LYS A 127 -6.46 8.92 8.12
N PHE A 128 -7.33 9.78 7.61
CA PHE A 128 -7.78 10.97 8.33
C PHE A 128 -9.18 11.36 7.86
N TYR A 129 -9.91 12.08 8.68
CA TYR A 129 -11.20 12.65 8.30
C TYR A 129 -11.04 14.15 8.08
N LEU A 130 -11.33 14.64 6.87
CA LEU A 130 -11.34 16.08 6.62
C LEU A 130 -12.63 16.67 7.18
N ALA A 131 -12.53 17.52 8.20
CA ALA A 131 -13.68 18.09 8.88
C ALA A 131 -14.59 18.86 7.91
N GLY A 132 -15.89 18.60 8.01
CA GLY A 132 -16.93 19.41 7.37
C GLY A 132 -17.61 20.32 8.39
N ASP A 133 -18.32 21.32 7.88
CA ASP A 133 -19.03 22.26 8.72
C ASP A 133 -20.20 21.54 9.42
N GLY A 134 -20.29 21.65 10.76
CA GLY A 134 -21.45 21.18 11.53
C GLY A 134 -21.49 19.70 11.93
N ALA A 135 -20.43 18.91 11.73
CA ALA A 135 -20.37 17.53 12.24
C ALA A 135 -19.96 17.49 13.72
N SER A 136 -20.83 16.97 14.60
CA SER A 136 -20.56 16.79 16.03
C SER A 136 -19.99 15.40 16.39
N THR A 137 -20.11 14.44 15.49
CA THR A 137 -19.60 13.06 15.61
C THR A 137 -19.25 12.55 14.23
N ILE A 138 -18.22 11.72 14.13
CA ILE A 138 -17.70 11.20 12.86
C ILE A 138 -17.86 9.68 12.86
N ALA A 139 -18.24 9.11 11.71
CA ALA A 139 -18.29 7.67 11.58
C ALA A 139 -16.88 7.07 11.56
N PRO A 140 -16.67 5.84 12.07
CA PRO A 140 -15.40 5.15 11.96
C PRO A 140 -14.92 5.06 10.53
N PHE A 141 -13.60 5.02 10.33
CA PHE A 141 -13.08 4.74 9.00
C PHE A 141 -13.49 3.32 8.57
N PRO A 142 -13.85 3.09 7.30
CA PRO A 142 -13.98 1.74 6.77
C PRO A 142 -12.74 0.92 7.15
N ALA A 143 -12.95 -0.28 7.70
CA ALA A 143 -11.87 -1.11 8.21
C ALA A 143 -10.82 -1.39 7.12
N LEU A 144 -9.54 -1.37 7.50
CA LEU A 144 -8.47 -1.85 6.62
C LEU A 144 -8.46 -3.37 6.66
N ILE A 145 -8.68 -4.02 5.52
CA ILE A 145 -8.59 -5.48 5.41
C ILE A 145 -7.12 -5.89 5.40
N ILE A 146 -6.73 -6.75 6.34
CA ILE A 146 -5.36 -7.27 6.47
C ILE A 146 -5.28 -8.67 5.86
N ALA A 147 -6.21 -9.55 6.19
CA ALA A 147 -6.25 -10.90 5.63
C ALA A 147 -7.66 -11.52 5.74
N PRO A 148 -8.07 -12.36 4.79
CA PRO A 148 -7.52 -12.49 3.45
C PRO A 148 -7.75 -11.20 2.63
N VAL A 149 -6.72 -10.73 1.91
CA VAL A 149 -6.89 -9.64 0.94
C VAL A 149 -7.69 -10.11 -0.27
N SER A 150 -8.28 -9.18 -1.02
CA SER A 150 -9.13 -9.53 -2.17
C SER A 150 -8.35 -10.34 -3.21
N GLY A 151 -8.93 -11.45 -3.67
CA GLY A 151 -8.32 -12.37 -4.62
C GLY A 151 -7.31 -13.36 -4.01
N ALA A 152 -7.10 -13.35 -2.69
CA ALA A 152 -6.17 -14.29 -2.05
C ALA A 152 -6.65 -15.75 -2.17
N SER A 153 -5.69 -16.66 -2.31
CA SER A 153 -5.88 -18.10 -2.13
C SER A 153 -5.40 -18.50 -0.74
N VAL A 154 -6.26 -19.12 0.06
CA VAL A 154 -5.97 -19.46 1.45
C VAL A 154 -6.14 -20.96 1.71
N THR A 155 -5.19 -21.53 2.45
CA THR A 155 -5.30 -22.90 2.94
C THR A 155 -5.91 -22.88 4.34
N PRO A 156 -7.07 -23.52 4.56
CA PRO A 156 -7.74 -23.47 5.85
C PRO A 156 -7.00 -24.29 6.91
N ASN A 157 -6.96 -23.79 8.14
CA ASN A 157 -6.48 -24.53 9.30
C ASN A 157 -7.65 -25.19 10.00
N ALA A 158 -7.69 -26.53 10.05
CA ALA A 158 -8.80 -27.30 10.60
C ALA A 158 -10.18 -26.85 10.07
N GLY A 159 -10.27 -26.58 8.76
CA GLY A 159 -11.50 -26.12 8.10
C GLY A 159 -11.88 -24.66 8.38
N LYS A 160 -10.99 -23.86 8.98
CA LYS A 160 -11.23 -22.46 9.31
C LYS A 160 -10.21 -21.52 8.68
N VAL A 161 -10.65 -20.30 8.43
CA VAL A 161 -9.82 -19.17 7.98
C VAL A 161 -9.96 -18.04 9.01
N ASN A 162 -8.85 -17.36 9.32
CA ASN A 162 -8.88 -16.17 10.18
C ASN A 162 -9.06 -14.93 9.31
N LEU A 163 -10.17 -14.22 9.50
CA LEU A 163 -10.38 -12.89 8.96
C LEU A 163 -9.74 -11.88 9.91
N ILE A 164 -8.96 -10.94 9.38
CA ILE A 164 -8.19 -9.95 10.14
C ILE A 164 -8.37 -8.60 9.49
N TRP A 165 -8.71 -7.60 10.29
CA TRP A 165 -8.91 -6.22 9.86
C TRP A 165 -8.40 -5.25 10.91
N SER A 166 -8.26 -3.98 10.55
CA SER A 166 -7.99 -2.89 11.49
C SER A 166 -9.07 -1.83 11.37
N GLY A 167 -9.85 -1.66 12.44
CA GLY A 167 -10.75 -0.53 12.61
C GLY A 167 -10.00 0.66 13.23
N ALA A 168 -10.46 1.85 12.90
CA ALA A 168 -10.00 3.08 13.54
C ALA A 168 -11.11 4.11 13.44
N ASP A 169 -11.12 5.03 14.40
CA ASP A 169 -12.07 6.12 14.47
C ASP A 169 -11.35 7.36 15.01
N ALA A 170 -11.77 8.53 14.55
CA ALA A 170 -11.08 9.78 14.81
C ALA A 170 -11.45 10.39 16.17
N ASP A 171 -12.66 10.12 16.68
CA ASP A 171 -13.25 10.69 17.88
C ASP A 171 -13.71 9.64 18.92
N SER A 172 -13.63 8.35 18.60
CA SER A 172 -13.91 7.22 19.48
C SER A 172 -12.73 6.24 19.58
N LYS A 173 -12.61 5.57 20.73
CA LYS A 173 -11.62 4.52 20.98
C LYS A 173 -12.22 3.12 21.08
N VAL A 174 -13.54 3.03 21.14
CA VAL A 174 -14.25 1.76 21.32
C VAL A 174 -15.00 1.46 20.03
N LEU A 175 -14.69 0.32 19.42
CA LEU A 175 -15.29 -0.12 18.18
C LEU A 175 -15.89 -1.52 18.33
N SER A 176 -16.99 -1.73 17.60
CA SER A 176 -17.60 -3.02 17.38
C SER A 176 -17.67 -3.31 15.88
N TYR A 177 -17.70 -4.60 15.55
CA TYR A 177 -17.65 -5.08 14.19
C TYR A 177 -18.78 -6.08 13.92
N GLU A 178 -19.38 -5.95 12.73
CA GLU A 178 -20.26 -6.96 12.16
C GLU A 178 -19.64 -7.47 10.86
N ILE A 179 -19.42 -8.78 10.77
CA ILE A 179 -18.78 -9.43 9.64
C ILE A 179 -19.86 -10.15 8.84
N TYR A 180 -20.09 -9.67 7.62
CA TYR A 180 -20.98 -10.28 6.65
C TYR A 180 -20.15 -11.18 5.74
N MET A 181 -20.53 -12.44 5.58
CA MET A 181 -19.79 -13.39 4.75
C MET A 181 -20.75 -14.38 4.10
N ASP A 182 -20.60 -14.58 2.79
CA ASP A 182 -21.39 -15.51 2.00
C ASP A 182 -20.59 -15.95 0.76
N THR A 183 -21.07 -16.96 0.04
CA THR A 183 -20.55 -17.33 -1.29
C THR A 183 -21.14 -16.48 -2.41
N ASP A 184 -22.20 -15.71 -2.11
CA ASP A 184 -22.83 -14.73 -3.00
C ASP A 184 -22.41 -13.30 -2.63
N GLN A 185 -21.69 -12.64 -3.54
CA GLN A 185 -21.23 -11.27 -3.36
C GLN A 185 -22.38 -10.28 -3.15
N ALA A 186 -23.52 -10.47 -3.83
CA ALA A 186 -24.64 -9.55 -3.75
C ALA A 186 -25.30 -9.60 -2.36
N LYS A 187 -25.36 -10.78 -1.73
CA LYS A 187 -25.85 -10.90 -0.35
C LYS A 187 -24.95 -10.19 0.63
N VAL A 188 -23.63 -10.28 0.47
CA VAL A 188 -22.66 -9.56 1.32
C VAL A 188 -22.76 -8.05 1.11
N LEU A 189 -22.85 -7.60 -0.15
CA LEU A 189 -22.97 -6.18 -0.49
C LEU A 189 -24.25 -5.57 0.09
N ASN A 190 -25.38 -6.27 -0.07
CA ASN A 190 -26.70 -5.81 0.34
C ASN A 190 -27.04 -6.20 1.80
N ARG A 191 -26.11 -6.83 2.53
CA ARG A 191 -26.27 -7.24 3.94
C ARG A 191 -27.47 -8.18 4.15
N GLN A 192 -27.72 -9.05 3.17
CA GLN A 192 -28.79 -10.06 3.19
C GLN A 192 -28.34 -11.39 3.81
N VAL A 193 -27.35 -11.32 4.72
CA VAL A 193 -26.81 -12.44 5.48
C VAL A 193 -26.66 -12.01 6.93
N ALA A 194 -26.91 -12.92 7.87
CA ALA A 194 -26.72 -12.64 9.29
C ALA A 194 -25.23 -12.39 9.58
N PRO A 195 -24.86 -11.29 10.24
CA PRO A 195 -23.47 -11.01 10.55
C PRO A 195 -22.98 -11.78 11.77
N ASN A 196 -21.67 -11.98 11.83
CA ASN A 196 -20.98 -12.33 13.07
C ASN A 196 -20.58 -11.04 13.79
N VAL A 197 -20.93 -10.90 15.06
CA VAL A 197 -20.64 -9.71 15.86
C VAL A 197 -19.42 -9.95 16.74
N THR A 198 -18.50 -8.99 16.80
CA THR A 198 -17.31 -9.07 17.66
C THR A 198 -16.77 -7.68 17.98
N SER A 199 -16.06 -7.55 19.10
CA SER A 199 -15.24 -6.37 19.42
C SER A 199 -13.75 -6.59 19.10
N SER A 200 -13.37 -7.80 18.71
CA SER A 200 -12.00 -8.13 18.31
C SER A 200 -11.76 -7.79 16.84
N SER A 201 -10.52 -7.48 16.49
CA SER A 201 -10.09 -7.18 15.12
C SER A 201 -9.79 -8.44 14.28
N ASN A 202 -10.30 -9.59 14.69
CA ASN A 202 -10.21 -10.83 13.95
C ASN A 202 -11.39 -11.78 14.24
N LEU A 203 -11.64 -12.71 13.33
CA LEU A 203 -12.68 -13.73 13.45
C LEU A 203 -12.30 -15.00 12.70
N TRP A 204 -12.36 -16.14 13.38
CA TRP A 204 -12.22 -17.45 12.73
C TRP A 204 -13.57 -17.92 12.17
N VAL A 205 -13.60 -18.15 10.86
CA VAL A 205 -14.79 -18.58 10.12
C VAL A 205 -14.59 -19.98 9.55
N THR A 206 -15.62 -20.81 9.61
CA THR A 206 -15.62 -22.15 8.99
C THR A 206 -15.82 -22.00 7.49
N VAL A 207 -15.01 -22.72 6.71
CA VAL A 207 -15.02 -22.66 5.25
C VAL A 207 -14.95 -24.04 4.63
N LYS A 208 -15.35 -24.13 3.36
CA LYS A 208 -15.21 -25.35 2.55
C LYS A 208 -14.10 -25.17 1.51
N SER A 209 -13.29 -26.22 1.32
CA SER A 209 -12.27 -26.28 0.28
C SER A 209 -12.88 -26.08 -1.12
N GLY A 210 -12.13 -25.48 -2.04
CA GLY A 210 -12.56 -25.19 -3.40
C GLY A 210 -13.61 -24.08 -3.55
N THR A 211 -14.01 -23.42 -2.46
CA THR A 211 -15.08 -22.41 -2.45
C THR A 211 -14.52 -20.99 -2.45
N VAL A 212 -15.20 -20.08 -3.15
CA VAL A 212 -14.94 -18.63 -3.08
C VAL A 212 -15.91 -18.01 -2.10
N TYR A 213 -15.38 -17.22 -1.16
CA TYR A 213 -16.18 -16.46 -0.21
C TYR A 213 -15.98 -14.97 -0.44
N TYR A 214 -17.06 -14.23 -0.21
CA TYR A 214 -17.07 -12.78 -0.14
C TYR A 214 -17.30 -12.38 1.32
N TRP A 215 -16.66 -11.31 1.75
CA TRP A 215 -16.85 -10.79 3.11
C TRP A 215 -16.70 -9.28 3.18
N SER A 216 -17.40 -8.66 4.12
CA SER A 216 -17.30 -7.24 4.42
C SER A 216 -17.39 -7.00 5.91
N VAL A 217 -16.84 -5.86 6.35
CA VAL A 217 -16.83 -5.45 7.76
C VAL A 217 -17.62 -4.16 7.89
N LYS A 218 -18.64 -4.16 8.74
CA LYS A 218 -19.19 -2.94 9.33
C LYS A 218 -18.35 -2.59 10.56
N THR A 219 -17.95 -1.34 10.67
CA THR A 219 -17.29 -0.79 11.86
C THR A 219 -18.22 0.23 12.49
N SER A 220 -18.48 0.11 13.79
CA SER A 220 -19.34 1.04 14.54
C SER A 220 -18.71 1.49 15.84
N ASP A 221 -18.85 2.77 16.15
CA ASP A 221 -18.54 3.42 17.42
C ASP A 221 -19.73 3.43 18.40
N GLY A 222 -20.87 2.85 18.01
CA GLY A 222 -22.12 2.84 18.77
C GLY A 222 -23.11 3.96 18.39
N ILE A 223 -22.70 4.96 17.61
CA ILE A 223 -23.57 6.04 17.12
C ILE A 223 -23.69 5.96 15.61
N LEU A 224 -22.54 5.95 14.93
CA LEU A 224 -22.42 5.88 13.48
C LEU A 224 -21.74 4.57 13.07
N SER A 225 -21.69 4.34 11.76
CA SER A 225 -21.03 3.16 11.21
C SER A 225 -20.49 3.44 9.81
N SER A 226 -19.45 2.71 9.47
CA SER A 226 -18.95 2.61 8.10
C SER A 226 -18.80 1.17 7.67
N TYR A 227 -18.61 0.97 6.37
CA TYR A 227 -18.57 -0.35 5.77
C TYR A 227 -17.43 -0.44 4.78
N THR A 228 -16.80 -1.60 4.73
CA THR A 228 -15.95 -1.97 3.60
C THR A 228 -16.82 -2.38 2.41
N ILE A 229 -16.27 -2.30 1.20
CA ILE A 229 -16.78 -3.11 0.08
C ILE A 229 -16.58 -4.61 0.36
N PRO A 230 -17.26 -5.51 -0.39
CA PRO A 230 -16.97 -6.93 -0.33
C PRO A 230 -15.56 -7.24 -0.86
N TYR A 231 -14.80 -8.01 -0.09
CA TYR A 231 -13.52 -8.62 -0.46
C TYR A 231 -13.75 -10.11 -0.75
N SER A 232 -12.98 -10.68 -1.67
CA SER A 232 -13.09 -12.11 -1.98
C SER A 232 -11.84 -12.89 -1.64
N PHE A 233 -12.00 -14.17 -1.29
CA PHE A 233 -10.89 -15.11 -1.22
C PHE A 233 -11.34 -16.50 -1.64
N ARG A 234 -10.40 -17.28 -2.16
CA ARG A 234 -10.61 -18.68 -2.54
C ARG A 234 -9.96 -19.60 -1.53
N VAL A 235 -10.69 -20.63 -1.12
CA VAL A 235 -10.17 -21.68 -0.25
C VAL A 235 -9.59 -22.78 -1.12
N ASN A 236 -8.35 -23.18 -0.82
CA ASN A 236 -7.65 -24.27 -1.50
C ASN A 236 -8.23 -25.64 -1.15
#